data_AF-A0A8T7B361-F1
#
_entry.id   AF-A0A8T7B361-F1
#
_cell.length_a   1.000
_cell.length_b   1.000
_cell.length_c   1.000
_cell.angle_alpha   90.00
_cell.angle_beta   90.00
_cell.angle_gamma   90.00
#
_symmetry.space_group_name_H-M   'P 1'
#
loop_
_entity.id
_entity.type
_entity.pdbx_description
1 polymer ?
#
loop_
_entity_poly.entity_id
_entity_poly.type
_entity_poly.pdbx_seq_one_letter_code
_entity_poly.pdbx_strand_id
1 'polypeptide(L)'
;MKFLIQAIVIASLLLCGVSHATGWEDLSAEQQRVLRKHAERWEQLEPQQRERLALGAERWLAMDPEQRAAMAKRFNRWQQLPPKQRQEMLKKLEQYRQLSPAQRQLIRERQQKFRQLSPAERRKLRQRFRQMTPEQRRRAWQELQRRSRAEQQRRRLHQQQQQRRRQRQQDRN
;
A
#
# COMPACT_ATOMS: atom_id res chain seq x y z
N MET A 1 11.70 -0.03 5.57
CA MET A 1 10.80 0.36 4.45
C MET A 1 9.32 0.21 4.80
N LYS A 2 8.95 0.68 5.98
CA LYS A 2 7.55 0.80 6.41
C LYS A 2 6.89 2.08 5.86
N PHE A 3 7.60 2.78 4.96
CA PHE A 3 7.40 4.20 4.64
C PHE A 3 6.78 4.49 3.28
N LEU A 4 6.45 3.45 2.50
CA LEU A 4 5.62 3.58 1.29
C LEU A 4 4.25 2.89 1.43
N ILE A 5 3.97 2.31 2.59
CA ILE A 5 2.69 1.69 2.94
C ILE A 5 1.78 2.68 3.70
N GLN A 6 2.33 3.72 4.33
CA GLN A 6 1.48 4.66 5.09
C GLN A 6 0.85 5.79 4.25
N ALA A 7 1.25 5.99 2.99
CA ALA A 7 0.44 6.77 2.04
C ALA A 7 -0.73 5.94 1.46
N ILE A 8 -0.74 4.63 1.71
CA ILE A 8 -1.79 3.68 1.33
C ILE A 8 -2.75 3.53 2.53
N VAL A 9 -3.12 4.71 3.03
CA VAL A 9 -4.27 4.99 3.90
C VAL A 9 -5.60 4.48 3.36
N ILE A 10 -5.86 4.95 2.14
CA ILE A 10 -7.21 5.20 1.64
C ILE A 10 -7.69 4.05 0.72
N ALA A 11 -6.98 2.92 0.64
CA ALA A 11 -7.51 1.76 -0.08
C ALA A 11 -6.85 0.45 0.31
N SER A 12 -7.49 -0.23 1.26
CA SER A 12 -7.45 -1.66 1.57
C SER A 12 -8.21 -1.74 2.91
N LEU A 13 -9.38 -2.35 3.06
CA LEU A 13 -10.18 -3.21 2.23
C LEU A 13 -11.63 -3.08 2.69
N LEU A 14 -12.55 -3.06 1.72
CA LEU A 14 -13.92 -3.53 1.87
C LEU A 14 -13.88 -5.03 2.17
N LEU A 15 -14.25 -5.42 3.39
CA LEU A 15 -14.94 -6.67 3.67
C LEU A 15 -16.24 -6.28 4.39
N CYS A 16 -17.37 -6.75 3.85
CA CYS A 16 -18.73 -6.41 4.25
C CYS A 16 -18.99 -6.55 5.76
N GLY A 17 -19.75 -5.62 6.31
CA GLY A 17 -20.35 -5.72 7.65
C GLY A 17 -20.96 -4.40 8.11
N VAL A 18 -22.25 -4.21 7.83
CA VAL A 18 -23.17 -3.16 8.32
C VAL A 18 -22.77 -1.71 8.00
N SER A 19 -23.51 -1.09 7.06
CA SER A 19 -23.47 0.34 6.79
C SER A 19 -24.04 1.14 7.97
N HIS A 20 -23.29 1.26 9.06
CA HIS A 20 -23.48 2.39 9.95
C HIS A 20 -22.74 3.55 9.30
N ALA A 21 -23.49 4.49 8.72
CA ALA A 21 -22.91 5.79 8.39
C ALA A 21 -22.34 6.34 9.71
N THR A 22 -21.02 6.46 9.81
CA THR A 22 -20.35 6.90 11.04
C THR A 22 -20.82 8.31 11.38
N GLY A 23 -21.68 8.43 12.39
CA GLY A 23 -22.11 9.69 12.96
C GLY A 23 -20.92 10.41 13.59
N TRP A 24 -21.02 11.72 13.78
CA TRP A 24 -19.96 12.46 14.48
C TRP A 24 -19.78 11.95 15.92
N GLU A 25 -20.89 11.55 16.53
CA GLU A 25 -21.05 10.97 17.87
C GLU A 25 -20.45 9.57 18.02
N ASP A 26 -20.33 8.81 16.93
CA ASP A 26 -19.72 7.46 16.94
C ASP A 26 -18.18 7.52 17.00
N LEU A 27 -17.60 8.69 16.74
CA LEU A 27 -16.16 8.90 16.80
C LEU A 27 -15.69 8.98 18.26
N SER A 28 -14.53 8.40 18.56
CA SER A 28 -13.91 8.58 19.87
C SER A 28 -13.57 10.06 20.12
N ALA A 29 -13.51 10.49 21.39
CA ALA A 29 -13.15 11.86 21.75
C ALA A 29 -11.81 12.31 21.12
N GLU A 30 -10.86 11.38 20.98
CA GLU A 30 -9.58 11.66 20.32
C GLU A 30 -9.73 11.83 18.81
N GLN A 31 -10.58 11.03 18.15
CA GLN A 31 -10.88 11.17 16.73
C GLN A 31 -11.59 12.50 16.44
N GLN A 32 -12.60 12.86 17.25
CA GLN A 32 -13.29 14.15 17.16
C GLN A 32 -12.30 15.32 17.32
N ARG A 33 -11.35 15.23 18.26
CA ARG A 33 -10.30 16.24 18.45
C ARG A 33 -9.43 16.40 17.20
N VAL A 34 -9.02 15.30 16.57
CA VAL A 34 -8.22 15.32 15.33
C VAL A 34 -9.05 15.88 14.16
N LEU A 35 -10.34 15.55 14.11
CA LEU A 35 -11.24 15.91 13.02
C LEU A 35 -12.03 17.19 13.26
N ARG A 36 -11.73 17.97 14.31
CA ARG A 36 -12.50 19.16 14.73
C ARG A 36 -12.82 20.14 13.59
N LYS A 37 -11.90 20.29 12.63
CA LYS A 37 -12.08 21.14 11.43
C LYS A 37 -13.15 20.64 10.44
N HIS A 38 -13.68 19.45 10.66
CA HIS A 38 -14.72 18.82 9.86
C HIS A 38 -16.04 18.68 10.63
N ALA A 39 -16.08 19.02 11.93
CA ALA A 39 -17.24 18.82 12.79
C ALA A 39 -18.52 19.47 12.23
N GLU A 40 -18.46 20.76 11.90
CA GLU A 40 -19.62 21.54 11.43
C GLU A 40 -20.21 21.03 10.11
N ARG A 41 -19.38 20.44 9.25
CA ARG A 41 -19.78 19.91 7.94
C ARG A 41 -19.85 18.40 7.90
N TRP A 42 -19.70 17.72 9.03
CA TRP A 42 -19.54 16.26 9.07
C TRP A 42 -20.74 15.56 8.41
N GLU A 43 -21.95 16.00 8.75
CA GLU A 43 -23.18 15.45 8.17
C GLU A 43 -23.40 15.80 6.70
N GLN A 44 -22.71 16.83 6.19
CA GLN A 44 -22.74 17.18 4.76
C GLN A 44 -21.75 16.35 3.93
N LEU A 45 -20.88 15.58 4.59
CA LEU A 45 -19.93 14.70 3.91
C LEU A 45 -20.64 13.40 3.49
N GLU A 46 -20.36 12.99 2.26
CA GLU A 46 -20.75 11.67 1.77
C GLU A 46 -20.29 10.57 2.74
N PRO A 47 -21.10 9.52 2.98
CA PRO A 47 -20.76 8.47 3.95
C PRO A 47 -19.36 7.87 3.74
N GLN A 48 -18.96 7.67 2.48
CA GLN A 48 -17.62 7.17 2.14
C GLN A 48 -16.50 8.14 2.54
N GLN A 49 -16.76 9.46 2.52
CA GLN A 49 -15.79 10.46 2.96
C GLN A 49 -15.67 10.48 4.49
N ARG A 50 -16.78 10.36 5.22
CA ARG A 50 -16.79 10.23 6.68
C ARG A 50 -15.96 9.03 7.14
N GLU A 51 -16.23 7.86 6.56
CA GLU A 51 -15.50 6.62 6.86
C GLU A 51 -14.00 6.77 6.59
N ARG A 52 -13.61 7.43 5.50
CA ARG A 52 -12.19 7.67 5.19
C ARG A 52 -11.51 8.62 6.18
N LEU A 53 -12.23 9.63 6.68
CA LEU A 53 -11.72 10.57 7.66
C LEU A 53 -11.58 9.91 9.04
N ALA A 54 -12.60 9.16 9.49
CA ALA A 54 -12.55 8.35 10.70
C ALA A 54 -11.36 7.34 10.64
N LEU A 55 -11.28 6.64 9.51
CA LEU A 55 -10.15 5.90 8.96
C LEU A 55 -8.78 6.52 9.27
N GLY A 56 -8.59 7.71 8.69
CA GLY A 56 -7.36 8.46 8.79
C GLY A 56 -7.05 8.90 10.22
N ALA A 57 -8.07 9.31 10.98
CA ALA A 57 -7.93 9.77 12.36
C ALA A 57 -7.48 8.63 13.29
N GLU A 58 -8.11 7.46 13.20
CA GLU A 58 -7.70 6.27 13.95
C GLU A 58 -6.22 5.93 13.69
N ARG A 59 -5.83 5.88 12.42
CA ARG A 59 -4.45 5.54 12.05
C ARG A 59 -3.46 6.63 12.45
N TRP A 60 -3.86 7.91 12.44
CA TRP A 60 -3.03 9.00 12.95
C TRP A 60 -2.80 8.88 14.46
N LEU A 61 -3.84 8.53 15.22
CA LEU A 61 -3.75 8.34 16.66
C LEU A 61 -2.86 7.14 17.01
N ALA A 62 -2.92 6.05 16.24
CA ALA A 62 -2.06 4.87 16.41
C ALA A 62 -0.58 5.09 16.03
N MET A 63 -0.21 6.21 15.40
CA MET A 63 1.18 6.51 15.04
C MET A 63 1.97 7.08 16.22
N ASP A 64 3.20 6.62 16.37
CA ASP A 64 4.20 7.25 17.23
C ASP A 64 4.61 8.66 16.71
N PRO A 65 5.29 9.49 17.53
CA PRO A 65 5.68 10.85 17.12
C PRO A 65 6.55 10.91 15.86
N GLU A 66 7.45 9.94 15.64
CA GLU A 66 8.33 9.90 14.46
C GLU A 66 7.51 9.61 13.20
N GLN A 67 6.58 8.66 13.29
CA GLN A 67 5.65 8.32 12.22
C GLN A 67 4.74 9.50 11.87
N ARG A 68 4.20 10.21 12.88
CA ARG A 68 3.40 11.43 12.67
C ARG A 68 4.21 12.52 11.98
N ALA A 69 5.45 12.77 12.40
CA ALA A 69 6.34 13.75 11.78
C ALA A 69 6.65 13.39 10.32
N ALA A 70 6.96 12.12 10.06
CA ALA A 70 7.21 11.62 8.71
C ALA A 70 5.95 11.74 7.81
N MET A 71 4.76 11.52 8.38
CA MET A 71 3.49 11.66 7.68
C MET A 71 3.19 13.13 7.36
N ALA A 72 3.34 14.03 8.33
CA ALA A 72 3.14 15.46 8.15
C ALA A 72 4.05 16.00 7.02
N LYS A 73 5.33 15.60 7.00
CA LYS A 73 6.25 15.98 5.92
C LYS A 73 5.80 15.50 4.54
N ARG A 74 5.24 14.29 4.45
CA ARG A 74 4.69 13.76 3.18
C ARG A 74 3.44 14.51 2.75
N PHE A 75 2.55 14.81 3.71
CA PHE A 75 1.33 15.55 3.45
C PHE A 75 1.62 16.97 2.97
N ASN A 76 2.54 17.69 3.61
CA ASN A 76 2.96 19.02 3.17
C ASN A 76 3.53 18.99 1.75
N ARG A 77 4.38 17.99 1.44
CA ARG A 77 4.89 17.81 0.06
C ARG A 77 3.76 17.57 -0.93
N TRP A 78 2.78 16.74 -0.58
CA TRP A 78 1.61 16.49 -1.42
C TRP A 78 0.79 17.76 -1.67
N GLN A 79 0.55 18.55 -0.63
CA GLN A 79 -0.16 19.83 -0.71
C GLN A 79 0.59 20.91 -1.50
N GLN A 80 1.88 20.75 -1.74
CA GLN A 80 2.69 21.66 -2.57
C GLN A 80 2.77 21.20 -4.03
N LEU A 81 2.32 19.98 -4.36
CA LEU A 81 2.33 19.51 -5.74
C LEU A 81 1.38 20.34 -6.60
N PRO A 82 1.76 20.69 -7.85
CA PRO A 82 0.84 21.29 -8.81
C PRO A 82 -0.39 20.40 -9.05
N PRO A 83 -1.57 20.97 -9.35
CA PRO A 83 -2.81 20.20 -9.54
C PRO A 83 -2.67 19.04 -10.53
N LYS A 84 -2.01 19.27 -11.68
CA LYS A 84 -1.72 18.24 -12.69
C LYS A 84 -0.92 17.06 -12.11
N GLN A 85 0.10 17.33 -11.31
CA GLN A 85 0.91 16.27 -10.69
C GLN A 85 0.11 15.48 -9.65
N ARG A 86 -0.76 16.14 -8.88
CA ARG A 86 -1.67 15.45 -7.96
C ARG A 86 -2.61 14.51 -8.71
N GLN A 87 -3.23 14.98 -9.79
CA GLN A 87 -4.10 14.16 -10.63
C GLN A 87 -3.37 12.94 -11.20
N GLU A 88 -2.15 13.12 -11.71
CA GLU A 88 -1.33 12.01 -12.20
C GLU A 88 -1.01 10.98 -11.10
N MET A 89 -0.73 11.44 -9.88
CA MET A 89 -0.47 10.53 -8.76
C MET A 89 -1.74 9.81 -8.29
N LEU A 90 -2.90 10.47 -8.29
CA LEU A 90 -4.19 9.84 -8.00
C LEU A 90 -4.53 8.76 -9.03
N LYS A 91 -4.31 9.03 -10.33
CA LYS A 91 -4.49 8.02 -11.39
C LYS A 91 -3.58 6.82 -11.21
N LYS A 92 -2.29 7.05 -10.88
CA LYS A 92 -1.34 5.95 -10.58
C LYS A 92 -1.76 5.15 -9.35
N LEU A 93 -2.31 5.82 -8.33
CA LEU A 93 -2.82 5.16 -7.14
C LEU A 93 -4.03 4.29 -7.47
N GLU A 94 -4.96 4.78 -8.28
CA GLU A 94 -6.12 4.02 -8.74
C GLU A 94 -5.70 2.77 -9.52
N GLN A 95 -4.79 2.92 -10.49
CA GLN A 95 -4.20 1.80 -11.22
C GLN A 95 -3.56 0.78 -10.28
N TYR A 96 -2.85 1.25 -9.24
CA TYR A 96 -2.24 0.38 -8.25
C TYR A 96 -3.29 -0.37 -7.39
N ARG A 97 -4.43 0.25 -7.09
CA ARG A 97 -5.53 -0.38 -6.32
C ARG A 97 -6.20 -1.50 -7.11
N GLN A 98 -6.26 -1.37 -8.43
CA GLN A 98 -6.78 -2.40 -9.34
C GLN A 98 -5.86 -3.62 -9.48
N LEU A 99 -4.61 -3.54 -9.01
CA LEU A 99 -3.68 -4.68 -9.05
C LEU A 99 -4.07 -5.77 -8.06
N SER A 100 -3.90 -7.03 -8.48
CA SER A 100 -4.12 -8.18 -7.63
C SER A 100 -3.19 -8.16 -6.40
N PRO A 101 -3.57 -8.79 -5.27
CA PRO A 101 -2.72 -8.84 -4.07
C PRO A 101 -1.30 -9.34 -4.37
N ALA A 102 -1.17 -10.36 -5.24
CA ALA A 102 0.12 -10.90 -5.67
C ALA A 102 0.95 -9.88 -6.47
N GLN A 103 0.32 -9.10 -7.35
CA GLN A 103 0.99 -8.04 -8.09
C GLN A 103 1.45 -6.90 -7.17
N ARG A 104 0.59 -6.47 -6.23
CA ARG A 104 0.96 -5.46 -5.21
C ARG A 104 2.14 -5.93 -4.37
N GLN A 105 2.14 -7.20 -3.96
CA GLN A 105 3.24 -7.80 -3.22
C GLN A 105 4.54 -7.81 -4.03
N LEU A 106 4.47 -8.22 -5.30
CA LEU A 106 5.62 -8.18 -6.21
C LEU A 106 6.20 -6.76 -6.32
N ILE A 107 5.36 -5.73 -6.48
CA ILE A 107 5.84 -4.33 -6.52
C ILE A 107 6.57 -3.97 -5.23
N ARG A 108 6.00 -4.29 -4.06
CA ARG A 108 6.62 -4.00 -2.76
C ARG A 108 8.00 -4.65 -2.61
N GLU A 109 8.13 -5.91 -3.00
CA GLU A 109 9.39 -6.66 -2.96
C GLU A 109 10.43 -6.10 -3.93
N ARG A 110 10.03 -5.71 -5.14
CA ARG A 110 10.97 -5.16 -6.12
C ARG A 110 11.42 -3.76 -5.72
N GLN A 111 10.50 -2.97 -5.17
CA GLN A 111 10.83 -1.69 -4.54
C GLN A 111 11.74 -1.90 -3.33
N GLN A 112 11.64 -3.02 -2.62
CA GLN A 112 12.55 -3.38 -1.54
C GLN A 112 13.97 -3.46 -2.01
N LYS A 113 14.18 -4.37 -2.96
CA LYS A 113 15.48 -4.66 -3.53
C LYS A 113 16.06 -3.40 -4.16
N PHE A 114 15.24 -2.61 -4.87
CA PHE A 114 15.69 -1.35 -5.45
C PHE A 114 16.22 -0.33 -4.45
N ARG A 115 15.62 -0.24 -3.25
CA ARG A 115 16.10 0.67 -2.19
C ARG A 115 17.42 0.20 -1.57
N GLN A 116 17.69 -1.10 -1.60
CA GLN A 116 18.92 -1.71 -1.10
C GLN A 116 20.10 -1.58 -2.09
N LEU A 117 19.82 -1.32 -3.38
CA LEU A 117 20.87 -1.07 -4.37
C LEU A 117 21.70 0.17 -4.03
N SER A 118 22.96 0.18 -4.46
CA SER A 118 23.82 1.36 -4.41
C SER A 118 23.26 2.51 -5.28
N PRO A 119 23.65 3.78 -5.04
CA PRO A 119 23.24 4.88 -5.89
C PRO A 119 23.59 4.68 -7.38
N ALA A 120 24.74 4.07 -7.67
CA ALA A 120 25.20 3.80 -9.03
C ALA A 120 24.30 2.77 -9.74
N GLU A 121 23.99 1.65 -9.07
CA GLU A 121 23.08 0.63 -9.60
C GLU A 121 21.67 1.19 -9.82
N ARG A 122 21.18 2.01 -8.88
CA ARG A 122 19.88 2.69 -9.04
C ARG A 122 19.87 3.60 -10.26
N ARG A 123 20.96 4.35 -10.51
CA ARG A 123 21.09 5.20 -11.71
C ARG A 123 21.07 4.35 -12.97
N LYS A 124 21.87 3.29 -13.04
CA LYS A 124 21.93 2.37 -14.18
C LYS A 124 20.56 1.77 -14.50
N LEU A 125 19.83 1.31 -13.49
CA LEU A 125 18.49 0.75 -13.69
C LEU A 125 17.47 1.80 -14.18
N ARG A 126 17.52 3.02 -13.62
CA ARG A 126 16.66 4.12 -14.09
C ARG A 126 16.96 4.52 -15.53
N GLN A 127 18.23 4.58 -15.92
CA GLN A 127 18.64 4.89 -17.28
C GLN A 127 18.14 3.81 -18.26
N ARG A 128 18.37 2.53 -17.93
CA ARG A 128 17.85 1.41 -18.73
C ARG A 128 16.34 1.50 -18.90
N PHE A 129 15.59 1.79 -17.82
CA PHE A 129 14.14 1.93 -17.90
C PHE A 129 13.69 3.11 -18.77
N ARG A 130 14.40 4.25 -18.72
CA ARG A 130 14.13 5.41 -19.57
C ARG A 130 14.32 5.11 -21.05
N GLN A 131 15.32 4.30 -21.39
CA GLN A 131 15.60 3.86 -22.77
C GLN A 131 14.64 2.80 -23.30
N MET A 132 13.89 2.12 -22.42
CA MET A 132 12.93 1.09 -22.85
C MET A 132 11.68 1.69 -23.49
N THR A 133 11.25 1.12 -24.61
CA THR A 133 9.95 1.40 -25.22
C THR A 133 8.79 0.92 -24.34
N PRO A 134 7.56 1.44 -24.51
CA PRO A 134 6.39 0.96 -23.78
C PRO A 134 6.20 -0.56 -23.89
N GLU A 135 6.48 -1.13 -25.07
CA GLU A 135 6.38 -2.57 -25.29
C GLU A 135 7.46 -3.35 -24.55
N GLN A 136 8.72 -2.90 -24.58
CA GLN A 136 9.80 -3.52 -23.83
C GLN A 136 9.50 -3.51 -22.31
N ARG A 137 8.90 -2.43 -21.80
CA ARG A 137 8.46 -2.35 -20.39
C ARG A 137 7.36 -3.37 -20.09
N ARG A 138 6.37 -3.54 -20.98
CA ARG A 138 5.31 -4.55 -20.82
C ARG A 138 5.88 -5.96 -20.79
N ARG A 139 6.77 -6.29 -21.74
CA ARG A 139 7.44 -7.61 -21.79
C ARG A 139 8.27 -7.87 -20.53
N ALA A 140 9.06 -6.90 -20.09
CA ALA A 140 9.84 -7.01 -18.85
C ALA A 140 8.95 -7.25 -17.62
N TRP A 141 7.79 -6.59 -17.56
CA TRP A 141 6.81 -6.78 -16.50
C TRP A 141 6.16 -8.17 -16.53
N GLN A 142 5.76 -8.64 -17.70
CA GLN A 142 5.19 -9.98 -17.90
C GLN A 142 6.20 -11.07 -17.50
N GLU A 143 7.46 -10.92 -17.90
CA GLU A 143 8.51 -11.86 -17.55
C GLU A 143 8.74 -11.88 -16.03
N LEU A 144 8.77 -10.70 -15.40
CA LEU A 144 8.91 -10.59 -13.95
C LEU A 144 7.77 -11.28 -13.20
N GLN A 145 6.53 -11.11 -13.67
CA GLN A 145 5.37 -11.80 -13.12
C GLN A 145 5.48 -13.33 -13.29
N ARG A 146 5.87 -13.80 -14.47
CA ARG A 146 6.09 -15.24 -14.74
C ARG A 146 7.13 -15.82 -13.79
N ARG A 147 8.28 -15.17 -13.66
CA ARG A 147 9.36 -15.57 -12.73
C ARG A 147 8.87 -15.61 -11.29
N SER A 148 8.15 -14.57 -10.85
CA SER A 148 7.58 -14.50 -9.51
C SER A 148 6.59 -15.63 -9.23
N ARG A 149 5.71 -15.96 -10.17
CA ARG A 149 4.75 -17.07 -10.03
C ARG A 149 5.47 -18.42 -9.92
N ALA A 150 6.47 -18.66 -10.77
CA ALA A 150 7.28 -19.87 -10.72
C ALA A 150 8.03 -20.00 -9.38
N GLU A 151 8.62 -18.91 -8.87
CA GLU A 151 9.26 -18.87 -7.55
C GLU A 151 8.27 -19.19 -6.42
N GLN A 152 7.07 -18.61 -6.45
CA GLN A 152 6.02 -18.89 -5.46
C GLN A 152 5.57 -20.35 -5.49
N GLN A 153 5.37 -20.91 -6.68
CA GLN A 153 5.01 -22.32 -6.85
C GLN A 153 6.10 -23.24 -6.29
N ARG A 154 7.37 -22.97 -6.62
CA ARG A 154 8.51 -23.74 -6.09
C ARG A 154 8.58 -23.70 -4.56
N ARG A 155 8.39 -22.51 -3.96
CA ARG A 155 8.35 -22.35 -2.49
C ARG A 155 7.23 -23.18 -1.86
N ARG A 156 6.02 -23.13 -2.45
CA ARG A 156 4.87 -23.91 -1.97
C ARG A 156 5.13 -25.40 -2.02
N LEU A 157 5.65 -25.91 -3.15
CA LEU A 157 5.99 -27.33 -3.29
C LEU A 157 7.04 -27.76 -2.26
N HIS A 158 8.06 -26.93 -2.04
CA HIS A 158 9.09 -27.21 -1.04
C HIS A 158 8.51 -27.29 0.38
N GLN A 159 7.64 -26.34 0.76
CA GLN A 159 6.96 -26.36 2.06
C GLN A 159 6.09 -27.61 2.25
N GLN A 160 5.32 -27.99 1.23
CA GLN A 160 4.49 -29.20 1.27
C GLN A 160 5.34 -30.47 1.45
N GLN A 161 6.48 -30.55 0.76
CA GLN A 161 7.39 -31.68 0.93
C GLN A 161 7.97 -31.74 2.35
N GLN A 162 8.36 -30.60 2.91
CA GLN A 162 8.85 -30.53 4.29
C GLN A 162 7.78 -30.98 5.29
N GLN A 163 6.54 -30.52 5.14
CA GLN A 163 5.41 -30.93 5.99
C GLN A 163 5.17 -32.44 5.91
N ARG A 164 5.12 -33.01 4.70
CA ARG A 164 4.98 -34.47 4.50
C ARG A 164 6.12 -35.27 5.12
N ARG A 165 7.36 -34.74 5.08
CA ARG A 165 8.50 -35.37 5.75
C ARG A 165 8.33 -35.37 7.27
N ARG A 166 7.92 -34.24 7.85
CA ARG A 166 7.67 -34.12 9.29
C ARG A 166 6.55 -35.05 9.77
N GLN A 167 5.44 -35.10 9.04
CA GLN A 167 4.31 -35.96 9.41
C GLN A 167 4.70 -37.45 9.40
N ARG A 168 5.42 -37.91 8.37
CA ARG A 168 5.96 -39.28 8.33
C ARG A 168 6.95 -39.60 9.45
N GLN A 169 7.64 -38.60 9.99
CA GLN A 169 8.52 -38.80 11.15
C GLN A 169 7.72 -38.89 12.45
N GLN A 170 6.62 -38.14 12.56
CA GLN A 170 5.70 -38.21 13.70
C GLN A 170 4.94 -39.54 13.72
N ASP A 171 4.48 -40.04 12.57
CA ASP A 171 3.73 -41.30 12.48
C ASP A 171 4.60 -42.55 12.76
N ARG A 172 5.93 -42.39 12.86
CA ARG A 172 6.89 -43.49 13.12
C ARG A 172 7.34 -43.60 14.58
N ASN A 173 7.05 -42.60 15.41
CA ASN A 173 7.39 -42.55 16.84
C ASN A 173 6.13 -42.76 17.67
#